data_AF-A0A847SUC3-F1
#
_entry.id   AF-A0A847SUC3-F1
#
_cell.length_a   1.000
_cell.length_b   1.000
_cell.length_c   1.000
_cell.angle_alpha   90.00
_cell.angle_beta   90.00
_cell.angle_gamma   90.00
#
_symmetry.space_group_name_H-M   'P 1'
#
loop_
_entity.id
_entity.type
_entity.pdbx_description
1 polymer ?
#
loop_
_entity_poly.entity_id
_entity_poly.type
_entity_poly.pdbx_seq_one_letter_code
_entity_poly.pdbx_strand_id
1 'polypeptide(L)'
;MDDNDVNILKVLQWNGRLSFRQVSEKVKVSVPTVSNKVGNLERLGVIRGYHAELDPERMGQTSALVTIKAKPADLSLIAERFKSDDQVRQLYHMSSGKLILVCTFMGSHLINDFVMRLASVPEIQEYDIANVISVSKELDRAVVAPGLSIIVSCSQCGKEIRSDPLRVKVNGITAYLCCPQCLSTFRSINGDNAK
;
A
#
# COMPACT_ATOMS: atom_id res chain seq x y z
N MET A 1 -13.25 -3.92 -10.73
CA MET A 1 -12.85 -5.30 -10.38
C MET A 1 -14.04 -6.19 -10.56
N ASP A 2 -13.83 -7.45 -10.90
CA ASP A 2 -14.88 -8.47 -10.81
C ASP A 2 -14.74 -9.30 -9.52
N ASP A 3 -15.73 -10.15 -9.24
CA ASP A 3 -15.75 -11.00 -8.04
C ASP A 3 -14.55 -11.97 -7.99
N ASN A 4 -14.04 -12.38 -9.15
CA ASN A 4 -12.85 -13.24 -9.21
C ASN A 4 -11.61 -12.49 -8.74
N ASP A 5 -11.45 -11.21 -9.10
CA ASP A 5 -10.35 -10.37 -8.60
C ASP A 5 -10.42 -10.28 -7.07
N VAL A 6 -11.61 -10.05 -6.50
CA VAL A 6 -11.83 -9.98 -5.04
C VAL A 6 -11.47 -11.31 -4.39
N ASN A 7 -11.93 -12.44 -4.93
CA ASN A 7 -11.65 -13.76 -4.37
C ASN A 7 -10.17 -14.13 -4.45
N ILE A 8 -9.48 -13.76 -5.54
CA ILE A 8 -8.03 -13.93 -5.67
C ILE A 8 -7.31 -13.13 -4.59
N LEU A 9 -7.66 -11.85 -4.40
CA LEU A 9 -7.06 -11.01 -3.36
C LEU A 9 -7.30 -11.57 -1.96
N LYS A 10 -8.50 -12.07 -1.65
CA LYS A 10 -8.78 -12.71 -0.34
C LYS A 10 -7.87 -13.90 -0.09
N VAL A 11 -7.72 -14.76 -1.09
CA VAL A 11 -6.87 -15.97 -1.00
C VAL A 11 -5.41 -15.60 -0.81
N LEU A 12 -4.91 -14.62 -1.55
CA LEU A 12 -3.51 -14.19 -1.49
C LEU A 12 -3.20 -13.35 -0.24
N GLN A 13 -4.14 -12.54 0.24
CA GLN A 13 -3.99 -11.82 1.51
C GLN A 13 -3.88 -12.81 2.67
N TRP A 14 -4.69 -13.88 2.66
CA TRP A 14 -4.59 -14.93 3.65
C TRP A 14 -3.31 -15.77 3.53
N ASN A 15 -2.88 -16.10 2.31
CA ASN A 15 -1.64 -16.83 2.08
C ASN A 15 -1.01 -16.49 0.72
N GLY A 16 -0.04 -15.57 0.76
CA GLY A 16 0.69 -15.11 -0.41
C GLY A 16 1.64 -16.14 -1.02
N ARG A 17 1.90 -17.28 -0.37
CA ARG A 17 2.80 -18.34 -0.86
C ARG A 17 2.13 -19.35 -1.79
N LEU A 18 0.81 -19.24 -1.99
CA LEU A 18 0.07 -20.17 -2.83
C LEU A 18 0.49 -20.03 -4.29
N SER A 19 0.75 -21.17 -4.93
CA SER A 19 0.94 -21.21 -6.39
C SER A 19 -0.34 -20.80 -7.12
N PHE A 20 -0.22 -20.31 -8.36
CA PHE A 20 -1.40 -19.98 -9.18
C PHE A 20 -2.33 -21.17 -9.40
N ARG A 21 -1.80 -22.41 -9.36
CA ARG A 21 -2.61 -23.63 -9.37
C ARG A 21 -3.49 -23.76 -8.13
N GLN A 22 -2.92 -23.58 -6.94
CA GLN A 22 -3.67 -23.65 -5.69
C GLN A 22 -4.70 -22.51 -5.58
N VAL A 23 -4.36 -21.31 -6.04
CA VAL A 23 -5.31 -20.19 -6.10
C VAL A 23 -6.45 -20.53 -7.07
N SER A 24 -6.12 -21.02 -8.26
CA SER A 24 -7.07 -21.46 -9.29
C SER A 24 -8.08 -22.49 -8.77
N GLU A 25 -7.62 -23.50 -8.04
CA GLU A 25 -8.46 -24.51 -7.40
C GLU A 25 -9.41 -23.90 -6.35
N LYS A 26 -8.94 -22.94 -5.57
CA LYS A 26 -9.75 -22.25 -4.54
C LYS A 26 -10.81 -21.33 -5.11
N VAL A 27 -10.48 -20.58 -6.17
CA VAL A 27 -11.40 -19.58 -6.76
C VAL A 27 -12.19 -20.10 -7.96
N LYS A 28 -11.95 -21.34 -8.39
CA LYS A 28 -12.60 -22.00 -9.55
C LYS A 28 -12.42 -21.25 -10.87
N VAL A 29 -11.23 -20.72 -11.10
CA VAL A 29 -10.84 -19.97 -12.31
C VAL A 29 -9.60 -20.61 -12.90
N SER A 30 -9.43 -20.63 -14.23
CA SER A 30 -8.26 -21.25 -14.87
C SER A 30 -6.92 -20.64 -14.41
N VAL A 31 -5.85 -21.44 -14.36
CA VAL A 31 -4.51 -20.98 -13.99
C VAL A 31 -4.02 -19.79 -14.84
N PRO A 32 -4.16 -19.79 -16.19
CA PRO A 32 -3.80 -18.62 -17.00
C PRO A 32 -4.60 -17.36 -16.63
N THR A 33 -5.89 -17.50 -16.30
CA THR A 33 -6.72 -16.37 -15.88
C THR A 33 -6.26 -15.82 -14.53
N VAL A 34 -5.95 -16.67 -13.56
CA VAL A 34 -5.38 -16.25 -12.26
C VAL A 34 -4.07 -15.51 -12.48
N SER A 35 -3.14 -16.09 -13.25
CA SER A 35 -1.84 -15.47 -13.56
C SER A 35 -2.01 -14.08 -14.18
N ASN A 36 -2.91 -13.94 -15.16
CA ASN A 36 -3.18 -12.66 -15.82
C ASN A 36 -3.79 -11.63 -14.85
N LYS A 37 -4.72 -12.05 -13.98
CA LYS A 37 -5.37 -11.17 -12.99
C LYS A 37 -4.38 -10.70 -11.93
N VAL A 38 -3.58 -11.61 -11.36
CA VAL A 38 -2.54 -11.29 -10.38
C VAL A 38 -1.53 -10.31 -11.00
N GLY A 39 -0.98 -10.62 -12.17
CA GLY A 39 -0.03 -9.72 -12.84
C GLY A 39 -0.63 -8.36 -13.20
N ASN A 40 -1.93 -8.26 -13.42
CA ASN A 40 -2.60 -6.99 -13.58
C ASN A 40 -2.78 -6.22 -12.25
N LEU A 41 -3.14 -6.90 -11.17
CA LEU A 41 -3.28 -6.30 -9.84
C LEU A 41 -1.93 -5.81 -9.27
N GLU A 42 -0.84 -6.52 -9.56
CA GLU A 42 0.53 -6.09 -9.27
C GLU A 42 0.91 -4.84 -10.07
N ARG A 43 0.69 -4.82 -11.39
CA ARG A 43 0.95 -3.64 -12.23
C ARG A 43 0.15 -2.41 -11.81
N LEU A 44 -1.05 -2.60 -11.27
CA LEU A 44 -1.89 -1.53 -10.73
C LEU A 44 -1.49 -1.09 -9.32
N GLY A 45 -0.53 -1.75 -8.68
CA GLY A 45 -0.10 -1.45 -7.32
C GLY A 45 -1.12 -1.84 -6.24
N VAL A 46 -2.16 -2.60 -6.60
CA VAL A 46 -3.13 -3.15 -5.64
C VAL A 46 -2.43 -4.22 -4.79
N ILE A 47 -1.69 -5.11 -5.44
CA ILE A 47 -0.74 -6.00 -4.77
C ILE A 47 0.62 -5.28 -4.78
N ARG A 48 1.12 -4.94 -3.59
CA ARG A 48 2.39 -4.20 -3.44
C ARG A 48 3.60 -5.09 -3.18
N GLY A 49 3.37 -6.35 -2.82
CA GLY A 49 4.43 -7.30 -2.52
C GLY A 49 3.90 -8.53 -1.80
N TYR A 50 4.78 -9.50 -1.60
CA TYR A 50 4.54 -10.75 -0.88
C TYR A 50 5.57 -10.88 0.23
N HIS A 51 5.11 -10.79 1.47
CA HIS A 51 5.99 -10.78 2.64
C HIS A 51 5.47 -11.74 3.71
N ALA A 52 6.38 -12.22 4.55
CA ALA A 52 5.98 -12.93 5.76
C ALA A 52 5.46 -11.92 6.79
N GLU A 53 4.35 -12.25 7.44
CA GLU A 53 3.89 -11.56 8.63
C GLU A 53 4.70 -12.09 9.82
N LEU A 54 5.48 -11.22 10.46
CA LEU A 54 6.40 -11.57 11.53
C LEU A 54 5.96 -10.86 12.81
N ASP A 55 5.93 -11.60 13.91
CA ASP A 55 5.59 -11.10 15.24
C ASP A 55 6.82 -10.40 15.86
N PRO A 56 6.80 -9.07 16.03
CA PRO A 56 7.92 -8.33 16.60
C PRO A 56 8.22 -8.71 18.06
N GLU A 57 7.19 -9.00 18.87
CA GLU A 57 7.33 -9.34 20.28
C GLU A 57 8.07 -10.68 20.44
N ARG A 58 7.73 -11.67 19.60
CA ARG A 58 8.45 -12.96 19.54
C ARG A 58 9.88 -12.84 19.04
N MET A 59 10.21 -11.77 18.32
CA MET A 59 11.58 -11.45 17.91
C MET A 59 12.32 -10.61 18.97
N GLY A 60 11.74 -10.39 20.16
CA GLY A 60 12.34 -9.61 21.23
C GLY A 60 12.37 -8.11 20.95
N GLN A 61 11.51 -7.62 20.06
CA GLN A 61 11.42 -6.22 19.67
C GLN A 61 10.29 -5.52 20.44
N THR A 62 10.44 -4.21 20.60
CA THR A 62 9.42 -3.36 21.22
C THR A 62 8.86 -2.40 20.19
N SER A 63 7.54 -2.35 20.05
CA SER A 63 6.86 -1.39 19.19
C SER A 63 6.48 -0.14 19.97
N ALA A 64 6.52 1.03 19.34
CA ALA A 64 5.99 2.27 19.90
C ALA A 64 5.29 3.11 18.84
N LEU A 65 4.29 3.88 19.24
CA LEU A 65 3.68 4.91 18.43
C LEU A 65 4.29 6.25 18.83
N VAL A 66 4.85 6.97 17.86
CA VAL A 66 5.37 8.31 18.06
C VAL A 66 4.44 9.31 17.39
N THR A 67 3.91 10.22 18.18
CA THR A 67 3.13 11.35 17.67
C THR A 67 4.02 12.58 17.62
N ILE A 68 4.09 13.24 16.47
CA ILE A 68 4.85 14.49 16.28
C ILE A 68 3.89 15.60 15.89
N LYS A 69 4.01 16.75 16.54
CA LYS A 69 3.29 17.97 16.21
C LYS A 69 4.30 19.05 15.81
N ALA A 70 3.99 19.71 14.71
CA ALA A 70 4.79 20.78 14.13
C ALA A 70 3.87 21.74 13.37
N LYS A 71 4.43 22.81 12.79
CA LYS A 71 3.65 23.66 11.89
C LYS A 71 3.34 22.88 10.61
N PRO A 72 2.17 23.11 9.97
CA PRO A 72 1.81 22.41 8.74
C PRO A 72 2.86 22.48 7.63
N ALA A 73 3.54 23.63 7.50
CA ALA A 73 4.60 23.84 6.51
C ALA A 73 5.84 22.96 6.74
N ASP A 74 6.08 22.52 7.97
CA ASP A 74 7.28 21.77 8.35
C ASP A 74 7.06 20.25 8.36
N LEU A 75 5.79 19.78 8.36
CA LEU A 75 5.45 18.35 8.46
C LEU A 75 6.09 17.50 7.36
N SER A 76 6.13 18.00 6.11
CA SER A 76 6.75 17.28 5.00
C SER A 76 8.27 17.18 5.14
N LEU A 77 8.92 18.23 5.63
CA LEU A 77 10.37 18.23 5.88
C LEU A 77 10.73 17.21 6.98
N ILE A 78 9.96 17.22 8.07
CA ILE A 78 10.14 16.26 9.17
C ILE A 78 9.88 14.83 8.67
N ALA A 79 8.82 14.61 7.91
CA ALA A 79 8.50 13.29 7.36
C ALA A 79 9.62 12.73 6.49
N GLU A 80 10.18 13.52 5.57
CA GLU A 80 11.28 13.07 4.72
C GLU A 80 12.55 12.75 5.53
N ARG A 81 12.82 13.47 6.63
CA ARG A 81 13.95 13.17 7.53
C ARG A 81 13.86 11.77 8.15
N PHE A 82 12.66 11.31 8.50
CA PHE A 82 12.45 10.01 9.18
C PHE A 82 12.05 8.88 8.23
N LYS A 83 11.86 9.16 6.94
CA LYS A 83 11.38 8.19 5.95
C LYS A 83 12.32 7.03 5.69
N SER A 84 13.64 7.25 5.83
CA SER A 84 14.68 6.23 5.63
C SER A 84 15.23 5.68 6.96
N ASP A 85 14.56 5.95 8.07
CA ASP A 85 14.97 5.47 9.38
C ASP A 85 14.51 4.02 9.59
N ASP A 86 15.44 3.11 9.86
CA ASP A 86 15.16 1.68 10.04
C ASP A 86 14.21 1.39 11.20
N GLN A 87 14.17 2.26 12.21
CA GLN A 87 13.28 2.12 13.36
C GLN A 87 11.85 2.53 13.00
N VAL A 88 11.66 3.37 11.98
CA VAL A 88 10.35 3.87 11.54
C VAL A 88 9.76 2.91 10.51
N ARG A 89 8.84 2.07 10.96
CA ARG A 89 8.18 1.06 10.11
C ARG A 89 7.06 1.63 9.28
N GLN A 90 6.35 2.62 9.81
CA GLN A 90 5.27 3.31 9.13
C GLN A 90 5.26 4.79 9.52
N LEU A 91 4.89 5.65 8.59
CA LEU A 91 4.79 7.10 8.80
C LEU A 91 3.52 7.62 8.14
N TYR A 92 2.69 8.32 8.90
CA TYR A 92 1.40 8.82 8.47
C TYR A 92 1.27 10.32 8.70
N HIS A 93 0.79 11.03 7.67
CA HIS A 93 0.28 12.39 7.82
C HIS A 93 -1.18 12.34 8.29
N MET A 94 -1.47 12.99 9.41
CA MET A 94 -2.81 13.04 9.98
C MET A 94 -3.50 14.35 9.58
N SER A 95 -4.80 14.29 9.31
CA SER A 95 -5.63 15.48 9.05
C SER A 95 -5.67 16.47 10.22
N SER A 96 -5.33 16.01 11.43
CA SER A 96 -5.15 16.82 12.63
C SER A 96 -3.88 17.67 12.64
N GLY A 97 -3.07 17.64 11.58
CA GLY A 97 -1.81 18.39 11.50
C GLY A 97 -0.67 17.76 12.31
N LYS A 98 -0.69 16.43 12.45
CA LYS A 98 0.33 15.64 13.17
C LYS A 98 0.96 14.60 12.25
N LEU A 99 2.16 14.13 12.59
CA LEU A 99 2.68 12.87 12.08
C LEU A 99 2.47 11.78 13.12
N ILE A 100 2.12 10.58 12.67
CA ILE A 100 2.16 9.36 13.48
C ILE A 100 3.18 8.43 12.85
N LEU A 101 4.18 8.04 13.64
CA LEU A 101 5.16 7.03 13.26
C LEU A 101 4.87 5.76 14.06
N VAL A 102 4.87 4.61 13.39
CA VAL A 102 4.91 3.30 14.03
C VAL A 102 6.35 2.84 14.00
N CYS A 103 6.96 2.75 15.17
CA CYS A 103 8.37 2.40 15.31
C CYS A 103 8.55 1.02 15.94
N THR A 104 9.65 0.36 15.62
CA THR A 104 10.07 -0.91 16.22
C THR A 104 11.53 -0.83 16.63
N PHE A 105 11.83 -1.20 17.87
CA PHE A 105 13.15 -1.06 18.49
C PHE A 105 13.67 -2.40 18.99
N MET A 106 14.98 -2.63 18.84
CA MET A 106 15.70 -3.79 19.39
C MET A 106 16.38 -3.42 20.73
N GLY A 107 15.57 -3.02 21.72
CA GLY A 107 16.03 -2.66 23.06
C GLY A 107 15.81 -1.20 23.44
N SER A 108 15.79 -0.93 24.76
CA SER A 108 15.40 0.36 25.33
C SER A 108 16.35 1.52 25.02
N HIS A 109 17.64 1.24 24.82
CA HIS A 109 18.64 2.27 24.48
C HIS A 109 18.31 2.95 23.14
N LEU A 110 17.81 2.22 22.15
CA LEU A 110 17.42 2.78 20.85
C LEU A 110 16.23 3.73 20.96
N ILE A 111 15.34 3.52 21.93
CA ILE A 111 14.23 4.44 22.20
C ILE A 111 14.78 5.77 22.70
N ASN A 112 15.75 5.74 23.63
CA ASN A 112 16.39 6.96 24.12
C ASN A 112 17.14 7.69 22.99
N ASP A 113 17.85 6.97 22.13
CA ASP A 113 18.50 7.55 20.96
C ASP A 113 17.47 8.20 20.01
N PHE A 114 16.31 7.55 19.82
CA PHE A 114 15.21 8.11 19.03
C PHE A 114 14.65 9.39 19.65
N VAL A 115 14.46 9.43 20.97
CA VAL A 115 14.05 10.63 21.72
C VAL A 115 15.02 11.78 21.48
N MET A 116 16.33 11.52 21.60
CA MET A 116 17.36 12.55 21.36
C MET A 116 17.31 13.07 19.92
N ARG A 117 17.06 12.19 18.94
CA ARG A 117 16.90 12.60 17.53
C ARG A 117 15.65 13.43 17.32
N LEU A 118 14.51 13.09 17.91
CA LEU A 118 13.30 13.93 17.87
C LEU A 118 13.57 15.32 18.47
N ALA A 119 14.17 15.37 19.67
CA ALA A 119 14.47 16.62 20.36
C ALA A 119 15.46 17.51 19.59
N SER A 120 16.30 16.93 18.73
CA SER A 120 17.27 17.66 17.91
C SER A 120 16.66 18.36 16.69
N VAL A 121 15.38 18.10 16.36
CA VAL A 121 14.69 18.69 15.20
C VAL A 121 13.95 19.96 15.63
N PRO A 122 14.44 21.17 15.27
CA PRO A 122 13.87 22.43 15.77
C PRO A 122 12.41 22.67 15.34
N GLU A 123 12.00 22.08 14.23
CA GLU A 123 10.64 22.21 13.70
C GLU A 123 9.60 21.42 14.50
N ILE A 124 10.03 20.46 15.33
CA ILE A 124 9.14 19.70 16.21
C ILE A 124 8.77 20.57 17.42
N GLN A 125 7.48 20.84 17.58
CA GLN A 125 6.94 21.61 18.69
C GLN A 125 6.67 20.74 19.92
N GLU A 126 6.23 19.50 19.67
CA GLU A 126 5.80 18.57 20.69
C GLU A 126 5.88 17.15 20.10
N TYR A 127 6.30 16.19 20.93
CA TYR A 127 6.23 14.78 20.58
C TYR A 127 5.84 13.93 21.78
N ASP A 128 5.21 12.79 21.51
CA ASP A 128 4.86 11.76 22.49
C ASP A 128 5.30 10.40 21.96
N ILE A 129 5.81 9.54 22.85
CA ILE A 129 6.18 8.16 22.53
C ILE A 129 5.38 7.23 23.43
N ALA A 130 4.42 6.53 22.83
CA ALA A 130 3.59 5.54 23.50
C ALA A 130 4.09 4.12 23.16
N ASN A 131 4.72 3.46 24.12
CA ASN A 131 5.14 2.07 23.96
C ASN A 131 3.93 1.13 23.91
N VAL A 132 3.95 0.18 22.99
CA VAL A 132 2.94 -0.89 22.91
C VAL A 132 3.23 -1.89 24.02
N ILE A 133 2.27 -2.08 24.92
CA ILE A 133 2.38 -3.01 26.05
C ILE A 133 1.82 -4.40 25.70
N SER A 134 0.77 -4.43 24.87
CA SER A 134 0.18 -5.67 24.35
C SER A 134 -0.62 -5.40 23.08
N VAL A 135 -0.66 -6.41 22.20
CA VAL A 135 -1.44 -6.38 20.96
C VAL A 135 -2.60 -7.37 21.02
N SER A 136 -3.82 -6.85 21.13
CA SER A 136 -5.04 -7.68 21.11
C SER A 136 -5.51 -8.02 19.69
N LYS A 137 -5.13 -7.21 18.70
CA LYS A 137 -5.54 -7.36 17.30
C LYS A 137 -4.57 -6.65 16.37
N GLU A 138 -4.05 -7.40 15.41
CA GLU A 138 -3.27 -6.90 14.28
C GLU A 138 -3.77 -7.62 13.03
N LEU A 139 -4.19 -6.86 12.02
CA LEU A 139 -4.68 -7.36 10.74
C LEU A 139 -4.18 -6.44 9.64
N ASP A 140 -4.15 -6.96 8.42
CA ASP A 140 -3.89 -6.16 7.23
C ASP A 140 -4.79 -4.92 7.16
N ARG A 141 -4.18 -3.78 6.85
CA ARG A 141 -4.90 -2.50 6.67
C ARG A 141 -5.89 -2.53 5.51
N ALA A 142 -5.59 -3.32 4.46
CA ALA A 142 -6.44 -3.44 3.29
C ALA A 142 -7.55 -4.45 3.54
N VAL A 143 -8.80 -4.01 3.51
CA VAL A 143 -9.96 -4.91 3.64
C VAL A 143 -10.36 -5.41 2.26
N VAL A 144 -10.38 -6.73 2.06
CA VAL A 144 -10.84 -7.34 0.81
C VAL A 144 -12.25 -7.90 0.98
N ALA A 145 -13.25 -7.22 0.40
CA ALA A 145 -14.67 -7.55 0.53
C ALA A 145 -15.40 -7.50 -0.83
N PRO A 146 -16.57 -8.17 -0.97
CA PRO A 146 -17.40 -8.06 -2.17
C PRO A 146 -17.75 -6.59 -2.48
N GLY A 147 -17.81 -6.24 -3.76
CA GLY A 147 -18.06 -4.86 -4.19
C GLY A 147 -16.84 -3.92 -4.10
N LEU A 148 -15.65 -4.44 -3.78
CA LEU A 148 -14.41 -3.66 -3.77
C LEU A 148 -14.15 -3.02 -5.15
N SER A 149 -14.05 -1.70 -5.18
CA SER A 149 -13.55 -0.92 -6.30
C SER A 149 -12.11 -0.49 -6.06
N ILE A 150 -11.34 -0.38 -7.14
CA ILE A 150 -9.96 0.11 -7.09
C ILE A 150 -9.88 1.45 -7.79
N ILE A 151 -8.99 2.29 -7.29
CA ILE A 151 -8.63 3.55 -7.95
C ILE A 151 -7.52 3.21 -8.95
N VAL A 152 -7.74 3.53 -10.22
CA VAL A 152 -6.73 3.37 -11.26
C VAL A 152 -6.41 4.71 -11.89
N SER A 153 -5.16 4.93 -12.26
CA SER A 153 -4.77 6.13 -13.00
C SER A 153 -5.07 5.95 -14.48
N CYS A 154 -5.64 6.99 -15.11
CA CYS A 154 -5.85 7.02 -16.54
C CYS A 154 -4.51 6.89 -17.26
N SER A 155 -4.37 5.88 -18.12
CA SER A 155 -3.14 5.62 -18.89
C SER A 155 -2.79 6.73 -19.90
N GLN A 156 -3.71 7.66 -20.17
CA GLN A 156 -3.49 8.80 -21.06
C GLN A 156 -3.24 10.12 -20.32
N CYS A 157 -4.06 10.47 -19.33
CA CYS A 157 -4.02 11.79 -18.69
C CYS A 157 -3.58 11.75 -17.21
N GLY A 158 -3.33 10.56 -16.65
CA GLY A 158 -2.92 10.37 -15.26
C GLY A 158 -4.01 10.55 -14.21
N LYS A 159 -5.18 11.08 -14.58
CA LYS A 159 -6.30 11.32 -13.65
C LYS A 159 -6.71 10.03 -12.92
N GLU A 160 -6.92 10.13 -11.60
CA GLU A 160 -7.52 9.06 -10.81
C GLU A 160 -8.95 8.76 -11.27
N ILE A 161 -9.22 7.48 -11.53
CA ILE A 161 -10.53 6.96 -11.90
C ILE A 161 -11.05 6.14 -10.72
N ARG A 162 -12.15 6.60 -10.12
CA ARG A 162 -12.84 5.92 -9.01
C ARG A 162 -14.10 5.18 -9.43
N SER A 163 -14.56 5.45 -10.65
CA SER A 163 -15.70 4.82 -11.32
C SER A 163 -15.23 3.74 -12.29
N ASP A 164 -16.17 3.12 -13.02
CA ASP A 164 -15.82 2.14 -14.05
C ASP A 164 -14.99 2.77 -15.19
N PRO A 165 -13.73 2.33 -15.39
CA PRO A 165 -12.89 2.83 -16.46
C PRO A 165 -13.21 2.15 -17.79
N LEU A 166 -12.98 2.87 -18.90
CA LEU A 166 -12.87 2.24 -20.20
C LEU A 166 -11.58 1.40 -20.23
N ARG A 167 -11.66 0.18 -20.78
CA ARG A 167 -10.55 -0.79 -20.81
C ARG A 167 -10.20 -1.15 -22.24
N VAL A 168 -8.91 -1.10 -22.57
CA VAL A 168 -8.38 -1.55 -23.87
C VAL A 168 -7.11 -2.37 -23.63
N LYS A 169 -6.87 -3.38 -24.46
CA LYS A 169 -5.66 -4.18 -24.41
C LYS A 169 -4.80 -3.83 -25.63
N VAL A 170 -3.57 -3.38 -25.40
CA VAL A 170 -2.60 -3.03 -26.45
C VAL A 170 -1.28 -3.70 -26.11
N ASN A 171 -0.69 -4.45 -27.04
CA ASN A 171 0.57 -5.19 -26.87
C ASN A 171 0.61 -6.05 -25.59
N GLY A 172 -0.50 -6.71 -25.26
CA GLY A 172 -0.60 -7.55 -24.06
C GLY A 172 -0.87 -6.80 -22.74
N ILE A 173 -0.78 -5.47 -22.74
CA ILE A 173 -0.98 -4.61 -21.56
C ILE A 173 -2.42 -4.09 -21.56
N THR A 174 -3.12 -4.24 -20.43
CA THR A 174 -4.41 -3.59 -20.19
C THR A 174 -4.18 -2.13 -19.79
N ALA A 175 -4.77 -1.21 -20.54
CA ALA A 175 -4.82 0.22 -20.25
C ALA A 175 -6.21 0.63 -19.76
N TYR A 176 -6.25 1.64 -18.88
CA TYR A 176 -7.46 2.14 -18.21
C TYR A 176 -7.65 3.62 -18.55
N LEU A 177 -8.82 3.99 -19.07
CA LEU A 177 -9.07 5.34 -19.60
C LEU A 177 -10.30 5.97 -18.94
N CYS A 178 -10.20 7.25 -18.59
CA CYS A 178 -11.24 7.95 -17.84
C CYS A 178 -12.43 8.41 -18.71
N CYS A 179 -12.27 8.52 -20.03
CA CYS A 179 -13.31 8.98 -20.95
C CYS A 179 -13.02 8.56 -22.40
N PRO A 180 -14.01 8.62 -23.31
CA PRO A 180 -13.83 8.27 -24.72
C PRO A 180 -12.72 9.06 -25.43
N GLN A 181 -12.52 10.33 -25.06
CA GLN A 181 -11.45 11.15 -25.62
C GLN A 181 -10.07 10.58 -25.30
N CYS A 182 -9.83 10.21 -24.04
CA CYS A 182 -8.58 9.59 -23.64
C CYS A 182 -8.34 8.26 -24.36
N LEU A 183 -9.40 7.48 -24.62
CA LEU A 183 -9.31 6.24 -25.39
C LEU A 183 -8.88 6.48 -26.84
N SER A 184 -9.52 7.42 -27.54
CA SER A 184 -9.18 7.75 -28.92
C SER A 184 -7.74 8.24 -29.05
N THR A 185 -7.30 9.13 -28.15
CA THR A 185 -5.91 9.61 -28.14
C THR A 185 -4.93 8.48 -27.83
N PHE A 186 -5.22 7.64 -26.84
CA PHE A 186 -4.35 6.54 -26.45
C PHE A 186 -4.13 5.54 -27.59
N ARG A 187 -5.19 5.17 -28.33
CA ARG A 187 -5.09 4.28 -29.50
C ARG A 187 -4.27 4.89 -30.62
N SER A 188 -4.44 6.19 -30.88
CA SER A 188 -3.69 6.89 -31.94
C SER A 188 -2.18 6.88 -31.67
N ILE A 189 -1.77 6.96 -30.40
CA ILE A 189 -0.35 6.97 -30.01
C ILE A 189 0.25 5.56 -30.00
N ASN A 190 -0.49 4.57 -29.48
CA ASN A 190 0.06 3.24 -29.20
C ASN A 190 -0.17 2.20 -30.31
N GLY A 191 -0.85 2.60 -31.39
CA GLY A 191 -1.19 1.73 -32.52
C GLY A 191 -2.37 0.82 -32.21
N ASP A 192 -3.40 0.88 -33.04
CA ASP A 192 -4.55 -0.02 -32.98
C ASP A 192 -4.17 -1.33 -33.68
N ASN A 193 -3.50 -2.26 -32.97
CA ASN A 193 -3.45 -3.65 -33.42
C ASN A 193 -4.77 -4.34 -33.05
N ALA A 194 -5.88 -3.82 -33.60
CA ALA A 194 -7.14 -4.52 -33.66
C ALA A 194 -7.12 -5.47 -34.86
N LYS A 195 -6.51 -6.64 -34.67
CA LYS A 195 -6.84 -7.86 -35.41
C LYS A 195 -6.99 -9.01 -34.43
#